data_AF-A0A9W8UED6-F1
#
_entry.id   AF-A0A9W8UED6-F1
#
_cell.length_a   1.000
_cell.length_b   1.000
_cell.length_c   1.000
_cell.angle_alpha   90.00
_cell.angle_beta   90.00
_cell.angle_gamma   90.00
#
_symmetry.space_group_name_H-M   'P 1'
#
loop_
_entity.id
_entity.type
_entity.pdbx_description
1 polymer ?
#
loop_
_entity_poly.entity_id
_entity_poly.type
_entity_poly.pdbx_seq_one_letter_code
_entity_poly.pdbx_strand_id
1 'polypeptide(L)'
;MMLANLLRQSAQNSAGIQELLRAEQDASKIVQKDRTKRVREARDEAKQEIANYKAQKDDEFKKFEAEHSKGNEQAEAEANKEADTQIKGIQEAGKKGQAQVIKNLLSAVFDVNPVAPTKSS
;
A
#
# COMPACT_ATOMS: atom_id res chain seq x y z
N MET A 1 -28.51 -52.40 67.70
CA MET A 1 -27.35 -52.11 66.84
C MET A 1 -27.72 -51.94 65.36
N MET A 2 -28.63 -52.72 64.76
CA MET A 2 -28.99 -52.62 63.34
C MET A 2 -29.55 -51.25 62.89
N LEU A 3 -30.45 -50.64 63.68
CA LEU A 3 -31.09 -49.35 63.33
C LEU A 3 -30.10 -48.17 63.22
N ALA A 4 -29.10 -48.11 64.11
CA ALA A 4 -28.09 -47.05 64.11
C ALA A 4 -27.17 -47.13 62.89
N ASN A 5 -26.91 -48.35 62.39
CA ASN A 5 -26.08 -48.56 61.21
C ASN A 5 -26.79 -48.13 59.92
N LEU A 6 -28.12 -48.34 59.85
CA LEU A 6 -28.95 -47.92 58.72
C LEU A 6 -29.08 -46.39 58.62
N LEU A 7 -29.26 -45.70 59.75
CA LEU A 7 -29.28 -44.23 59.83
C LEU A 7 -27.91 -43.62 59.44
N ARG A 8 -26.82 -44.27 59.84
CA ARG A 8 -25.46 -43.84 59.46
C ARG A 8 -25.19 -44.05 57.96
N GLN A 9 -25.60 -45.18 57.38
CA GLN A 9 -25.50 -45.43 55.94
C GLN A 9 -26.32 -44.46 55.11
N SER A 10 -27.54 -44.13 55.52
CA SER A 10 -28.40 -43.18 54.81
C SER A 10 -27.87 -41.74 54.87
N ALA A 11 -27.34 -41.31 56.02
CA ALA A 11 -26.68 -40.01 56.16
C ALA A 11 -25.34 -39.91 55.39
N GLN A 12 -24.56 -41.00 55.33
CA GLN A 12 -23.34 -41.08 54.51
C GLN A 12 -23.66 -41.08 53.02
N ASN A 13 -24.73 -41.75 52.60
CA ASN A 13 -25.18 -41.74 51.21
C ASN A 13 -25.64 -40.33 50.78
N SER A 14 -26.36 -39.59 51.63
CA SER A 14 -26.78 -38.23 51.28
C SER A 14 -25.62 -37.23 51.24
N ALA A 15 -24.64 -37.35 52.15
CA ALA A 15 -23.42 -36.53 52.13
C ALA A 15 -22.55 -36.82 50.90
N GLY A 16 -22.36 -38.10 50.54
CA GLY A 16 -21.59 -38.49 49.36
C GLY A 16 -22.24 -38.00 48.05
N ILE A 17 -23.56 -38.07 47.94
CA ILE A 17 -24.29 -37.54 46.78
C ILE A 17 -24.12 -36.02 46.66
N GLN A 18 -24.20 -35.26 47.77
CA GLN A 18 -23.98 -33.82 47.75
C GLN A 18 -22.56 -33.44 47.32
N GLU A 19 -21.56 -34.24 47.70
CA GLU A 19 -20.18 -34.03 47.29
C GLU A 19 -19.98 -34.30 45.79
N LEU A 20 -20.58 -35.37 45.26
CA LEU A 20 -20.59 -35.65 43.82
C LEU A 20 -21.29 -34.53 43.02
N LEU A 21 -22.42 -34.01 43.50
CA LEU A 21 -23.12 -32.89 42.85
C LEU A 21 -22.29 -31.60 42.84
N ARG A 22 -21.55 -31.32 43.92
CA ARG A 22 -20.62 -30.17 43.94
C ARG A 22 -19.48 -30.38 42.96
N ALA A 23 -18.90 -31.58 42.93
CA ALA A 23 -17.84 -31.93 41.98
C ALA A 23 -18.30 -31.79 40.52
N GLU A 24 -19.53 -32.20 40.20
CA GLU A 24 -20.13 -32.03 38.87
C GLU A 24 -20.30 -30.55 38.50
N GLN A 25 -20.82 -29.74 39.42
CA GLN A 25 -20.97 -28.31 39.20
C GLN A 25 -19.63 -27.62 38.96
N ASP A 26 -18.61 -27.95 39.73
CA ASP A 26 -17.29 -27.34 39.60
C ASP A 26 -16.57 -27.80 38.34
N ALA A 27 -16.67 -29.09 37.99
CA ALA A 27 -16.18 -29.59 36.70
C ALA A 27 -16.86 -28.87 35.52
N SER A 28 -18.19 -28.69 35.58
CA SER A 28 -18.93 -27.97 34.54
C SER A 28 -18.46 -26.51 34.41
N LYS A 29 -18.26 -25.80 35.54
CA LYS A 29 -17.72 -24.43 35.53
C LYS A 29 -16.33 -24.35 34.91
N ILE A 30 -15.44 -25.29 35.22
CA ILE A 30 -14.09 -25.35 34.66
C ILE A 30 -14.17 -25.50 33.14
N VAL A 31 -14.94 -26.47 32.64
CA VAL A 31 -15.11 -26.72 31.21
C VAL A 31 -15.68 -25.48 30.49
N GLN A 32 -16.68 -24.82 31.07
CA GLN A 32 -17.27 -23.59 30.51
C GLN A 32 -16.24 -22.46 30.46
N LYS A 33 -15.47 -22.26 31.54
CA LYS A 33 -14.42 -21.24 31.62
C LYS A 33 -13.34 -21.49 30.57
N ASP A 34 -12.87 -22.73 30.43
CA ASP A 34 -11.85 -23.10 29.46
C ASP A 34 -12.33 -22.95 28.02
N ARG A 35 -13.61 -23.25 27.73
CA ARG A 35 -14.18 -23.02 26.41
C ARG A 35 -14.21 -21.53 26.08
N THR A 36 -14.73 -20.70 27.00
CA THR A 36 -14.80 -19.25 26.80
C THR A 36 -13.41 -18.62 26.69
N LYS A 37 -12.45 -19.09 27.50
CA LYS A 37 -11.05 -18.65 27.44
C LYS A 37 -10.44 -18.93 26.06
N ARG A 38 -10.53 -20.17 25.57
CA ARG A 38 -9.99 -20.57 24.25
C ARG A 38 -10.59 -19.75 23.11
N VAL A 39 -11.90 -19.52 23.13
CA VAL A 39 -12.57 -18.70 22.09
C VAL A 39 -12.07 -17.25 22.14
N ARG A 40 -11.90 -16.69 23.34
CA ARG A 40 -11.40 -15.33 23.51
C ARG A 40 -9.95 -15.20 23.04
N GLU A 41 -9.08 -16.12 23.46
CA GLU A 41 -7.67 -16.15 23.06
C GLU A 41 -7.54 -16.26 21.54
N ALA A 42 -8.24 -17.22 20.90
CA ALA A 42 -8.21 -17.36 19.45
C ALA A 42 -8.68 -16.09 18.71
N ARG A 43 -9.71 -15.41 19.24
CA ARG A 43 -10.19 -14.15 18.65
C ARG A 43 -9.18 -13.02 18.82
N ASP A 44 -8.57 -12.92 19.99
CA ASP A 44 -7.63 -11.85 20.31
C ASP A 44 -6.29 -12.07 19.55
N GLU A 45 -5.85 -13.33 19.40
CA GLU A 45 -4.73 -13.73 18.52
C GLU A 45 -5.00 -13.40 17.05
N ALA A 46 -6.16 -13.77 16.51
CA ALA A 46 -6.52 -13.45 15.13
C ALA A 46 -6.56 -11.92 14.88
N LYS A 47 -7.06 -11.14 15.84
CA LYS A 47 -7.03 -9.68 15.76
C LYS A 47 -5.61 -9.13 15.75
N GLN A 48 -4.73 -9.69 16.58
CA GLN A 48 -3.33 -9.29 16.61
C GLN A 48 -2.62 -9.62 15.29
N GLU A 49 -2.88 -10.80 14.73
CA GLU A 49 -2.31 -11.22 13.44
C GLU A 49 -2.77 -10.31 12.29
N ILE A 50 -4.07 -9.98 12.24
CA ILE A 50 -4.61 -9.03 11.26
C ILE A 50 -3.95 -7.65 11.40
N ALA A 51 -3.81 -7.16 12.64
CA ALA A 51 -3.18 -5.86 12.89
C ALA A 51 -1.71 -5.85 12.45
N ASN A 52 -0.97 -6.91 12.77
CA ASN A 52 0.43 -7.08 12.35
C ASN A 52 0.56 -7.16 10.83
N TYR A 53 -0.29 -7.95 10.18
CA TYR A 53 -0.28 -8.08 8.72
C TYR A 53 -0.61 -6.76 8.03
N LYS A 54 -1.59 -6.02 8.55
CA LYS A 54 -1.93 -4.68 8.04
C LYS A 54 -0.75 -3.72 8.20
N ALA A 55 -0.14 -3.67 9.38
CA ALA A 55 1.02 -2.82 9.63
C ALA A 55 2.19 -3.17 8.68
N GLN A 56 2.47 -4.46 8.49
CA GLN A 56 3.48 -4.91 7.55
C GLN A 56 3.16 -4.47 6.11
N LYS A 57 1.91 -4.61 5.66
CA LYS A 57 1.50 -4.20 4.31
C LYS A 57 1.51 -2.70 4.12
N ASP A 58 1.13 -1.92 5.12
CA ASP A 58 1.22 -0.47 5.09
C ASP A 58 2.69 -0.01 5.02
N ASP A 59 3.61 -0.69 5.73
CA ASP A 59 5.04 -0.40 5.67
C ASP A 59 5.67 -0.83 4.34
N GLU A 60 5.30 -1.99 3.79
CA GLU A 60 5.69 -2.42 2.44
C GLU A 60 5.20 -1.42 1.39
N PHE A 61 3.95 -0.97 1.49
CA PHE A 61 3.37 0.01 0.58
C PHE A 61 4.10 1.35 0.67
N LYS A 62 4.38 1.86 1.87
CA LYS A 62 5.13 3.12 2.04
C LYS A 62 6.55 3.03 1.50
N LYS A 63 7.23 1.89 1.68
CA LYS A 63 8.56 1.67 1.09
C LYS A 63 8.49 1.64 -0.42
N PHE A 64 7.52 0.91 -0.97
CA PHE A 64 7.27 0.88 -2.41
C PHE A 64 6.98 2.29 -2.94
N GLU A 65 6.10 3.04 -2.28
CA GLU A 65 5.86 4.44 -2.63
C GLU A 65 7.14 5.26 -2.55
N ALA A 66 7.96 5.18 -1.50
CA ALA A 66 9.19 5.97 -1.41
C ALA A 66 10.26 5.60 -2.45
N GLU A 67 10.35 4.30 -2.80
CA GLU A 67 11.29 3.80 -3.81
C GLU A 67 10.82 4.15 -5.23
N HIS A 68 9.51 4.09 -5.48
CA HIS A 68 8.91 4.32 -6.79
C HIS A 68 8.33 5.73 -6.98
N SER A 69 8.21 6.56 -5.94
CA SER A 69 7.82 7.98 -6.05
C SER A 69 8.90 8.82 -6.70
N LYS A 70 10.15 8.34 -6.68
CA LYS A 70 11.24 8.86 -7.50
C LYS A 70 11.08 8.51 -8.99
N GLY A 71 10.01 7.81 -9.36
CA GLY A 71 9.81 7.10 -10.62
C GLY A 71 9.93 7.96 -11.87
N ASN A 72 9.88 9.28 -11.76
CA ASN A 72 10.17 10.18 -12.87
C ASN A 72 11.25 11.23 -12.60
N GLU A 73 11.78 11.40 -11.39
CA GLU A 73 12.73 12.49 -11.11
C GLU A 73 14.04 12.33 -11.90
N GLN A 74 14.57 11.10 -11.96
CA GLN A 74 15.79 10.82 -12.73
C GLN A 74 15.54 10.94 -14.24
N ALA A 75 14.43 10.37 -14.73
CA ALA A 75 14.06 10.44 -16.14
C ALA A 75 13.79 11.89 -16.59
N GLU A 76 13.13 12.69 -15.74
CA GLU A 76 12.86 14.11 -15.97
C GLU A 76 14.16 14.93 -15.92
N ALA A 77 15.04 14.67 -14.96
CA ALA A 77 16.35 15.34 -14.90
C ALA A 77 17.22 15.02 -16.14
N GLU A 78 17.21 13.77 -16.59
CA GLU A 78 17.95 13.34 -17.78
C GLU A 78 17.35 13.93 -19.06
N ALA A 79 16.02 13.92 -19.21
CA ALA A 79 15.32 14.55 -20.31
C ALA A 79 15.55 16.07 -20.36
N ASN A 80 15.52 16.75 -19.21
CA ASN A 80 15.81 18.19 -19.12
C ASN A 80 17.26 18.50 -19.54
N LYS A 81 18.22 17.69 -19.11
CA LYS A 81 19.63 17.84 -19.50
C LYS A 81 19.84 17.63 -20.99
N GLU A 82 19.16 16.63 -21.57
CA GLU A 82 19.21 16.38 -23.00
C GLU A 82 18.55 17.53 -23.79
N ALA A 83 17.39 18.01 -23.35
CA ALA A 83 16.71 19.16 -23.93
C ALA A 83 17.59 20.42 -23.91
N ASP A 84 18.24 20.72 -22.79
CA ASP A 84 19.18 21.85 -22.68
C ASP A 84 20.35 21.73 -23.65
N THR A 85 20.84 20.50 -23.86
CA THR A 85 21.92 20.23 -24.81
C THR A 85 21.44 20.47 -26.26
N GLN A 86 20.25 20.00 -26.60
CA GLN A 86 19.64 20.23 -27.91
C GLN A 86 19.36 21.72 -28.15
N ILE A 87 18.85 22.44 -27.15
CA ILE A 87 18.60 23.88 -27.24
C ILE A 87 19.90 24.65 -27.51
N LYS A 88 20.99 24.31 -26.81
CA LYS A 88 22.31 24.91 -27.08
C LYS A 88 22.77 24.62 -28.51
N GLY A 89 22.64 23.39 -28.97
CA GLY A 89 22.97 23.02 -30.35
C GLY A 89 22.16 23.80 -31.39
N ILE A 90 20.85 23.97 -31.19
CA ILE A 90 19.98 24.78 -32.06
C ILE A 90 20.42 26.25 -32.06
N GLN A 91 20.74 26.81 -30.89
CA GLN A 91 21.21 28.20 -30.79
C GLN A 91 22.53 28.41 -31.53
N GLU A 92 23.48 27.48 -31.40
CA GLU A 92 24.76 27.56 -32.11
C GLU A 92 24.60 27.41 -33.62
N ALA A 93 23.80 26.45 -34.07
CA ALA A 93 23.47 26.27 -35.49
C ALA A 93 22.78 27.52 -36.07
N GLY A 94 21.83 28.10 -35.32
CA GLY A 94 21.15 29.34 -35.67
C GLY A 94 22.13 30.50 -35.82
N LYS A 95 23.03 30.71 -34.86
CA LYS A 95 24.08 31.75 -34.92
C LYS A 95 25.00 31.56 -36.14
N LYS A 96 25.39 30.32 -36.44
CA LYS A 96 26.25 30.00 -37.59
C LYS A 96 25.55 30.28 -38.93
N GLY A 97 24.26 29.98 -39.04
CA GLY A 97 23.46 30.21 -40.25
C GLY A 97 22.96 31.64 -40.43
N GLN A 98 22.92 32.43 -39.35
CA GLN A 98 22.25 33.74 -39.31
C GLN A 98 22.71 34.69 -40.41
N ALA A 99 24.02 34.85 -40.60
CA ALA A 99 24.56 35.78 -41.60
C ALA A 99 24.15 35.39 -43.04
N GLN A 100 24.17 34.09 -43.35
CA GLN A 100 23.78 33.59 -44.67
C GLN A 100 22.28 33.75 -44.91
N VAL A 101 21.45 33.46 -43.91
CA VAL A 101 19.99 33.65 -44.00
C VAL A 101 19.64 35.12 -44.22
N ILE A 102 20.26 36.04 -43.46
CA ILE A 102 20.07 37.48 -43.64
C ILE A 102 20.47 37.91 -45.06
N LYS A 103 21.64 37.48 -45.54
CA LYS A 103 22.10 37.78 -46.90
C LYS A 103 21.10 37.29 -47.94
N ASN A 104 20.64 36.04 -47.83
CA ASN A 104 19.68 35.46 -48.78
C ASN A 104 18.35 36.21 -48.77
N LEU A 105 17.82 36.57 -47.58
CA LEU A 105 16.59 37.36 -47.45
C LEU A 105 16.75 38.74 -48.09
N LEU A 106 17.84 39.46 -47.79
CA LEU A 106 18.08 40.77 -48.38
C LEU A 106 18.23 40.66 -49.89
N SER A 107 19.01 39.70 -50.39
CA SER A 107 19.15 39.48 -51.83
C SER A 107 17.80 39.19 -52.50
N ALA A 108 16.95 38.33 -51.94
CA ALA A 108 15.64 38.03 -52.50
C ALA A 108 14.68 39.24 -52.48
N VAL A 109 14.78 40.11 -51.47
CA VAL A 109 13.96 41.34 -51.39
C VAL A 109 14.42 42.40 -52.39
N PHE A 110 15.74 42.52 -52.61
CA PHE A 110 16.30 43.51 -53.53
C PHE A 110 16.38 43.05 -54.98
N ASP A 111 16.26 41.75 -55.26
CA ASP A 111 16.20 41.19 -56.61
C ASP A 111 14.79 41.37 -57.20
N VAL A 112 14.51 42.58 -57.66
CA VAL A 112 13.24 42.92 -58.29
C VAL A 112 13.24 42.35 -59.70
N ASN A 113 12.46 41.28 -59.91
CA ASN A 113 12.23 40.69 -61.23
C ASN A 113 10.80 41.05 -61.71
N PRO A 114 10.62 42.25 -62.31
CA PRO A 114 9.30 42.72 -62.70
C PRO A 114 8.78 41.88 -63.86
N VAL A 115 7.70 41.14 -63.62
CA VAL A 115 6.99 40.40 -64.66
C VAL A 115 5.91 41.31 -65.23
N ALA A 116 5.94 41.53 -66.55
CA ALA A 116 4.88 42.26 -67.22
C ALA A 116 3.53 41.54 -67.01
N PRO A 117 2.46 42.24 -66.61
CA PRO A 117 1.16 41.60 -66.44
C PRO A 117 0.73 40.99 -67.76
N THR A 118 0.56 39.66 -67.78
CA THR A 118 0.04 38.96 -68.95
C THR A 118 -1.37 39.48 -69.20
N LYS A 119 -1.59 40.10 -70.36
CA LYS A 119 -2.93 40.53 -70.78
C LYS A 119 -3.86 39.32 -70.69
N SER A 120 -4.90 39.43 -69.86
CA SER A 120 -6.03 38.51 -69.90
C SER A 120 -6.67 38.66 -71.28
N SER A 121 -6.45 37.67 -72.13
CA SER A 121 -7.27 37.42 -73.32
C SER A 121 -8.63 36.87 -72.91
#